data_AF-A0A5Y6MCA8-F1
#
_entry.id   AF-A0A5Y6MCA8-F1
#
_cell.length_a   1.000
_cell.length_b   1.000
_cell.length_c   1.000
_cell.angle_alpha   90.00
_cell.angle_beta   90.00
_cell.angle_gamma   90.00
#
_symmetry.space_group_name_H-M   'P 1'
#
loop_
_entity.id
_entity.type
_entity.pdbx_description
1 polymer ?
#
loop_
_entity_poly.entity_id
_entity_poly.type
_entity_poly.pdbx_seq_one_letter_code
_entity_poly.pdbx_strand_id
1 'polypeptide(L)'
;MNVENLSEAYYLNNDIKELQRQKSILESGDGLGVTIQSTYQDNALLDAIRPHAVAELNRRIEEKKAVLVSFGISFTTKPSNIQ
;
A
#
# COMPACT_ATOMS: atom_id res chain seq x y z
N MET A 1 -16.62 -7.24 15.96
CA MET A 1 -15.45 -8.13 15.78
C MET A 1 -15.53 -9.30 16.74
N ASN A 2 -15.26 -10.52 16.25
CA ASN A 2 -15.08 -11.73 17.07
C ASN A 2 -13.66 -11.76 17.65
N VAL A 3 -13.49 -12.18 18.91
CA VAL A 3 -12.19 -12.28 19.60
C VAL A 3 -11.23 -13.23 18.88
N GLU A 4 -11.75 -14.28 18.24
CA GLU A 4 -10.97 -15.25 17.47
C GLU A 4 -10.23 -14.60 16.29
N ASN A 5 -10.77 -13.50 15.74
CA ASN A 5 -10.17 -12.79 14.61
C ASN A 5 -9.13 -11.75 15.05
N LEU A 6 -8.90 -11.56 16.35
CA LEU A 6 -8.04 -10.47 16.86
C LEU A 6 -6.59 -10.60 16.38
N SER A 7 -6.06 -11.82 16.39
CA SER A 7 -4.68 -12.07 15.94
C SER A 7 -4.52 -11.80 14.45
N GLU A 8 -5.45 -12.31 13.63
CA GLU A 8 -5.44 -12.09 12.19
C GLU A 8 -5.60 -10.60 11.84
N ALA A 9 -6.50 -9.90 12.53
CA ALA A 9 -6.68 -8.46 12.37
C ALA A 9 -5.40 -7.67 12.69
N TYR A 10 -4.66 -8.09 13.72
CA TYR A 10 -3.37 -7.49 14.06
C TYR A 10 -2.33 -7.67 12.95
N TYR A 11 -2.20 -8.88 12.40
CA TYR A 11 -1.27 -9.15 11.30
C TYR A 11 -1.64 -8.39 10.02
N LEU A 12 -2.93 -8.40 9.64
CA LEU A 12 -3.41 -7.65 8.47
C LEU A 12 -3.16 -6.14 8.61
N ASN A 13 -3.31 -5.58 9.81
CA ASN A 13 -3.00 -4.17 10.05
C ASN A 13 -1.50 -3.86 9.91
N ASN A 14 -0.62 -4.78 10.33
CA ASN A 14 0.82 -4.63 10.13
C ASN A 14 1.20 -4.71 8.65
N ASP A 15 0.60 -5.63 7.90
CA ASP A 15 0.76 -5.70 6.44
C ASP A 15 0.31 -4.40 5.76
N ILE A 16 -0.81 -3.81 6.19
CA ILE A 16 -1.28 -2.53 5.64
C ILE A 16 -0.27 -1.42 5.91
N LYS A 17 0.29 -1.32 7.13
CA LYS A 17 1.32 -0.32 7.46
C LYS A 17 2.59 -0.50 6.63
N GLU A 18 3.00 -1.75 6.42
CA GLU A 18 4.12 -2.10 5.57
C GLU A 18 3.91 -1.64 4.12
N LEU A 19 2.76 -1.99 3.53
CA LEU A 19 2.39 -1.56 2.18
C LEU A 19 2.28 -0.04 2.06
N GLN A 20 1.76 0.65 3.08
CA GLN A 20 1.71 2.11 3.13
C GLN A 20 3.11 2.74 3.14
N ARG A 21 4.06 2.13 3.88
CA ARG A 21 5.45 2.59 3.85
C ARG A 21 6.06 2.42 2.46
N GLN A 22 5.89 1.25 1.84
CA GLN A 22 6.38 0.99 0.48
C GLN A 22 5.80 1.95 -0.54
N LYS A 23 4.49 2.22 -0.45
CA LYS A 23 3.79 3.21 -1.29
C LYS A 23 4.39 4.60 -1.12
N SER A 24 4.60 5.05 0.11
CA SER A 24 5.19 6.37 0.40
C SER A 24 6.61 6.51 -0.15
N ILE A 25 7.42 5.44 -0.11
CA ILE A 25 8.77 5.41 -0.69
C ILE A 25 8.70 5.55 -2.21
N LEU A 26 7.81 4.79 -2.86
CA LEU A 26 7.62 4.85 -4.32
C LEU A 26 7.14 6.23 -4.79
N GLU A 27 6.22 6.84 -4.04
CA GLU A 27 5.71 8.18 -4.28
C GLU A 27 6.78 9.27 -4.11
N SER A 28 7.80 9.05 -3.26
CA SER A 28 8.87 10.02 -3.02
C SER A 28 9.97 10.05 -4.08
N GLY A 29 9.88 9.23 -5.13
CA GLY A 29 10.91 9.16 -6.17
C GLY A 29 11.86 7.96 -6.03
N ASP A 30 11.87 7.28 -4.88
CA ASP A 30 12.86 6.26 -4.53
C ASP A 30 12.28 4.83 -4.47
N GLY A 31 13.15 3.83 -4.35
CA GLY A 31 12.80 2.56 -3.73
C GLY A 31 11.94 1.58 -4.53
N LEU A 32 11.96 1.64 -5.87
CA LEU A 32 11.49 0.52 -6.67
C LEU A 32 12.32 -0.74 -6.43
N GLY A 33 13.61 -0.61 -6.09
CA GLY A 33 14.51 -1.75 -5.82
C GLY A 33 14.58 -2.76 -6.97
N VAL A 34 14.11 -2.40 -8.16
CA VAL A 34 14.02 -3.27 -9.32
C VAL A 34 15.34 -3.23 -10.09
N THR A 35 15.96 -4.39 -10.24
CA THR A 35 17.00 -4.57 -11.26
C THR A 35 16.30 -4.67 -12.61
N ILE A 36 16.12 -3.53 -13.28
CA ILE A 36 15.75 -3.54 -14.69
C ILE A 36 16.99 -4.01 -15.47
N GLN A 37 16.78 -4.84 -16.49
CA GLN A 37 17.86 -5.23 -17.40
C GLN A 37 18.57 -3.96 -17.91
N SER A 38 19.90 -3.98 -17.95
CA SER A 38 20.74 -2.80 -18.21
C SER A 38 20.31 -1.97 -19.43
N THR A 39 19.82 -2.63 -20.48
CA THR A 39 19.31 -1.99 -21.71
C THR A 39 18.16 -1.01 -21.47
N TYR A 40 17.41 -1.15 -20.37
CA TYR A 40 16.24 -0.35 -20.05
C TYR A 40 16.38 0.38 -18.70
N GLN A 41 17.60 0.50 -18.16
CA GLN A 41 17.87 1.26 -16.95
C GLN A 41 17.88 2.77 -17.25
N ASP A 42 16.72 3.31 -17.63
CA ASP A 42 16.51 4.73 -17.81
C ASP A 42 15.39 5.25 -16.92
N ASN A 43 15.50 6.52 -16.53
CA ASN A 43 14.55 7.16 -15.63
C ASN A 43 13.15 7.31 -16.26
N ALA A 44 13.05 7.42 -17.58
CA ALA A 44 11.76 7.58 -18.25
C ALA A 44 10.91 6.31 -18.14
N LEU A 45 11.53 5.13 -18.26
CA LEU A 45 10.85 3.86 -18.00
C LEU A 45 10.46 3.72 -16.52
N LEU A 46 11.36 4.04 -15.59
CA LEU A 46 11.07 4.01 -14.16
C LEU A 46 9.88 4.90 -13.80
N ASP A 47 9.85 6.11 -14.34
CA ASP A 47 8.77 7.06 -14.11
C ASP A 47 7.47 6.62 -14.80
N ALA A 48 7.54 5.94 -15.94
CA ALA A 48 6.37 5.35 -16.59
C ALA A 48 5.76 4.20 -15.78
N ILE A 49 6.56 3.35 -15.14
CA ILE A 49 6.04 2.20 -14.37
C ILE A 49 5.59 2.57 -12.95
N ARG A 50 6.14 3.64 -12.37
CA ARG A 50 5.90 4.05 -10.98
C ARG A 50 4.41 4.23 -10.65
N PRO A 51 3.57 4.91 -11.47
CA PRO A 51 2.13 5.02 -11.20
C PRO A 51 1.44 3.66 -11.10
N HIS A 52 1.86 2.69 -11.91
CA HIS A 52 1.30 1.34 -11.90
C HIS A 52 1.69 0.56 -10.64
N ALA A 53 2.95 0.70 -10.18
CA ALA A 53 3.39 0.10 -8.93
C ALA A 53 2.65 0.68 -7.71
N VAL A 54 2.46 2.01 -7.67
CA VAL A 54 1.68 2.69 -6.63
C VAL A 54 0.22 2.23 -6.64
N ALA A 55 -0.39 2.11 -7.82
CA ALA A 55 -1.77 1.62 -7.96
C ALA A 55 -1.92 0.18 -7.44
N GLU A 56 -0.96 -0.70 -7.71
CA GLU A 56 -0.98 -2.09 -7.22
C GLU A 56 -0.85 -2.16 -5.70
N LEU A 57 0.03 -1.36 -5.09
CA LEU A 57 0.12 -1.29 -3.62
C LEU A 57 -1.18 -0.77 -3.01
N ASN A 58 -1.80 0.23 -3.62
CA ASN A 58 -3.08 0.75 -3.18
C ASN A 58 -4.18 -0.31 -3.25
N ARG A 59 -4.24 -1.09 -4.34
CA ARG A 59 -5.18 -2.20 -4.51
C ARG A 59 -5.03 -3.22 -3.38
N ARG A 60 -3.80 -3.67 -3.09
CA ARG A 60 -3.51 -4.63 -2.00
C ARG A 60 -3.89 -4.10 -0.62
N ILE A 61 -3.70 -2.81 -0.37
CA ILE A 61 -4.13 -2.15 0.88
C ILE A 61 -5.64 -2.23 1.01
N GLU A 62 -6.39 -1.86 -0.02
CA GLU A 62 -7.86 -1.86 0.02
C GLU A 62 -8.43 -3.27 0.15
N GLU A 63 -7.81 -4.29 -0.47
CA GLU A 63 -8.19 -5.69 -0.26
C GLU A 63 -8.05 -6.12 1.20
N LYS A 64 -6.92 -5.80 1.85
CA LYS A 64 -6.73 -6.12 3.28
C LYS A 64 -7.67 -5.33 4.18
N LYS A 65 -7.96 -4.06 3.85
CA LYS A 65 -8.99 -3.29 4.56
C LYS A 65 -10.37 -3.91 4.43
N ALA A 66 -10.73 -4.42 3.24
CA ALA A 66 -12.00 -5.11 3.04
C ALA A 66 -12.13 -6.34 3.94
N VAL A 67 -11.06 -7.11 4.15
CA VAL A 67 -11.03 -8.22 5.12
C VAL A 67 -11.25 -7.71 6.55
N LEU A 68 -10.56 -6.64 6.96
CA LEU A 68 -10.76 -6.04 8.30
C LEU A 68 -12.21 -5.51 8.49
N VAL A 69 -12.82 -4.94 7.45
CA VAL A 69 -14.24 -4.55 7.47
C VAL A 69 -15.15 -5.76 7.66
N SER A 70 -14.84 -6.91 7.03
CA SER A 70 -15.58 -8.16 7.26
C SER A 70 -15.46 -8.67 8.71
N PHE A 71 -14.39 -8.32 9.41
CA PHE A 71 -14.24 -8.56 10.85
C PHE A 71 -14.99 -7.54 11.73
N GLY A 72 -15.64 -6.53 11.13
CA GLY A 72 -16.36 -5.47 11.84
C GLY A 72 -15.47 -4.36 12.37
N ILE A 73 -14.27 -4.16 11.78
CA ILE A 73 -13.40 -3.02 12.06
C ILE A 73 -13.82 -1.86 11.14
N SER A 74 -13.91 -0.65 11.70
CA SER A 74 -14.13 0.57 10.92
C SER A 74 -12.87 1.42 10.89
N PHE A 75 -12.65 2.11 9.77
CA PHE A 75 -11.55 3.04 9.60
C PHE A 75 -12.10 4.46 9.68
N THR A 76 -11.49 5.30 10.51
CA THR A 76 -11.78 6.73 10.51
C THR A 76 -11.05 7.37 9.34
N THR A 77 -11.80 7.93 8.39
CA THR A 77 -11.21 8.86 7.42
C THR A 77 -10.85 10.13 8.17
N LYS A 78 -9.56 10.49 8.24
CA LYS A 78 -9.17 11.82 8.70
C LYS A 78 -9.86 12.83 7.78
N PRO A 79 -10.68 13.77 8.29
CA PRO A 79 -11.32 14.75 7.43
C PRO A 79 -10.23 15.52 6.70
N SER A 80 -10.36 15.62 5.38
CA SER A 80 -9.52 16.48 4.55
C SER A 80 -9.76 17.91 5.02
N ASN A 81 -8.79 18.51 5.70
CA ASN A 81 -8.79 19.95 5.95
C ASN A 81 -8.64 20.63 4.58
N ILE A 82 -9.76 20.96 3.97
CA ILE A 82 -9.82 21.94 2.89
C ILE A 82 -9.70 23.29 3.59
N GLN A 83 -8.52 23.89 3.52
CA GLN A 83 -8.30 25.33 3.73
C GLN A 83 -8.07 25.97 2.37
#